data_AF-A0A023BV46-F1
#
_entry.id   AF-A0A023BV46-F1
#
_cell.length_a   1.000
_cell.length_b   1.000
_cell.length_c   1.000
_cell.angle_alpha   90.00
_cell.angle_beta   90.00
_cell.angle_gamma   90.00
#
_symmetry.space_group_name_H-M   'P 1'
#
loop_
_entity.id
_entity.type
_entity.pdbx_description
1 polymer ?
#
loop_
_entity_poly.entity_id
_entity_poly.type
_entity_poly.pdbx_seq_one_letter_code
_entity_poly.pdbx_strand_id
1 'polypeptide(L)'
;MSEHSKTYKDPEEFRNANLALLGFQKRHNVIRKDYQLLLNITETFQGEEEKFNSLYRASLKGFFSLIESDIFGLNQVDKYEAYDDKHRFEDRFKKTFKRICQTWSKEEIIQQYLDSKYSKLKSIKNKRDKLVHPKDTGDIIVASKEEFIELKFAFDDYNEMLHSIMNNFFIDINVKDLNEIKDLFKK
;
A
#
# COMPACT_ATOMS: atom_id res chain seq x y z
N MET A 1 -19.27 2.99 20.24
CA MET A 1 -18.12 2.17 19.79
C MET A 1 -17.97 2.43 18.31
N SER A 2 -16.80 2.84 17.84
CA SER A 2 -16.56 2.92 16.39
C SER A 2 -16.67 1.52 15.80
N GLU A 3 -17.39 1.35 14.69
CA GLU A 3 -17.62 0.03 14.08
C GLU A 3 -16.33 -0.66 13.62
N HIS A 4 -15.22 0.09 13.48
CA HIS A 4 -13.93 -0.41 13.02
C HIS A 4 -12.81 -0.01 13.99
N SER A 5 -12.60 -0.80 15.03
CA SER A 5 -11.53 -0.55 16.00
C SER A 5 -10.78 -1.81 16.43
N LYS A 6 -9.49 -1.66 16.73
CA LYS A 6 -8.72 -2.67 17.45
C LYS A 6 -8.43 -2.21 18.87
N THR A 7 -8.95 -2.95 19.85
CA THR A 7 -8.66 -2.69 21.26
C THR A 7 -7.46 -3.50 21.73
N TYR A 8 -6.45 -2.82 22.24
CA TYR A 8 -5.25 -3.39 22.84
C TYR A 8 -5.44 -3.54 24.36
N LYS A 9 -4.89 -4.62 24.92
CA LYS A 9 -4.91 -4.88 26.37
C LYS A 9 -3.62 -4.44 27.04
N ASP A 10 -2.51 -4.49 26.29
CA ASP A 10 -1.20 -4.13 26.77
C ASP A 10 -0.84 -2.69 26.34
N PRO A 11 -0.47 -1.80 27.28
CA PRO A 11 -0.05 -0.43 27.00
C PRO A 11 1.13 -0.29 26.04
N GLU A 12 2.10 -1.20 26.10
CA GLU A 12 3.28 -1.17 25.24
C GLU A 12 2.92 -1.58 23.81
N GLU A 13 2.12 -2.63 23.64
CA GLU A 13 1.58 -3.03 22.34
C GLU A 13 0.74 -1.91 21.70
N PHE A 14 -0.12 -1.25 22.48
CA PHE A 14 -0.88 -0.08 22.01
C PHE A 14 0.05 1.04 21.52
N ARG A 15 1.05 1.40 22.33
CA ARG A 15 2.01 2.46 21.99
C ARG A 15 2.76 2.13 20.71
N ASN A 16 3.24 0.89 20.59
CA ASN A 16 3.97 0.41 19.41
C ASN A 16 3.09 0.44 18.16
N ALA A 17 1.84 -0.04 18.26
CA ALA A 17 0.89 -0.01 17.16
C ALA A 17 0.53 1.43 16.73
N ASN A 18 0.36 2.35 17.69
CA ASN A 18 0.08 3.75 17.42
C ASN A 18 1.24 4.43 16.67
N LEU A 19 2.48 4.23 17.15
CA LEU A 19 3.67 4.73 16.47
C LEU A 19 3.82 4.14 15.06
N ALA A 20 3.55 2.84 14.91
CA ALA A 20 3.57 2.16 13.61
C ALA A 20 2.51 2.73 12.66
N LEU A 21 1.29 2.98 13.13
CA LEU A 21 0.18 3.51 12.34
C LEU A 21 0.46 4.94 11.88
N LEU A 22 0.93 5.82 12.78
CA LEU A 22 1.35 7.18 12.43
C LEU A 22 2.51 7.17 11.43
N GLY A 23 3.50 6.29 11.66
CA GLY A 23 4.63 6.12 10.76
C GLY A 23 4.20 5.64 9.36
N PHE A 24 3.30 4.67 9.29
CA PHE A 24 2.69 4.19 8.05
C PHE A 24 1.95 5.32 7.33
N GLN A 25 1.02 6.02 8.00
CA GLN A 25 0.22 7.09 7.40
C GLN A 25 1.12 8.21 6.84
N LYS A 26 2.17 8.60 7.58
CA LYS A 26 3.14 9.59 7.11
C LYS A 26 3.87 9.11 5.86
N ARG A 27 4.43 7.90 5.88
CA ARG A 27 5.16 7.34 4.71
C ARG A 27 4.26 7.20 3.50
N HIS A 28 3.09 6.59 3.67
CA HIS A 28 2.10 6.41 2.61
C HIS A 28 1.77 7.75 1.95
N ASN A 29 1.45 8.78 2.75
CA ASN A 29 1.05 10.08 2.20
C ASN A 29 2.16 10.79 1.42
N VAL A 30 3.43 10.65 1.83
CA VAL A 30 4.56 11.22 1.07
C VAL A 30 4.73 10.46 -0.24
N ILE A 31 4.89 9.13 -0.18
CA ILE A 31 5.17 8.32 -1.36
C ILE A 31 4.00 8.37 -2.35
N ARG A 32 2.75 8.38 -1.87
CA ARG A 32 1.56 8.54 -2.72
C ARG A 32 1.58 9.86 -3.49
N LYS A 33 1.92 10.98 -2.82
CA LYS A 33 2.00 12.30 -3.46
C LYS A 33 3.12 12.36 -4.49
N ASP A 34 4.29 11.81 -4.14
CA ASP A 34 5.43 11.73 -5.07
C ASP A 34 5.09 10.90 -6.30
N TYR A 35 4.39 9.77 -6.10
CA TYR A 35 3.94 8.92 -7.20
C TYR A 35 2.88 9.60 -8.07
N GLN A 36 1.94 10.33 -7.46
CA GLN A 36 0.94 11.10 -8.21
C GLN A 36 1.59 12.21 -9.03
N LEU A 37 2.61 12.90 -8.49
CA LEU A 37 3.40 13.85 -9.24
C LEU A 37 4.14 13.19 -10.40
N LEU A 38 4.74 12.01 -10.18
CA LEU A 38 5.40 11.25 -11.24
C LEU A 38 4.43 10.92 -12.37
N LEU A 39 3.21 10.46 -12.08
CA LEU A 39 2.19 10.23 -13.10
C LEU A 39 1.86 11.49 -13.90
N ASN A 40 1.70 12.64 -13.23
CA ASN A 40 1.42 13.91 -13.91
C ASN A 40 2.57 14.35 -14.83
N ILE A 41 3.82 14.17 -14.39
CA ILE A 41 5.01 14.46 -15.22
C ILE A 41 5.05 13.52 -16.42
N THR A 42 4.83 12.21 -16.22
CA THR A 42 4.77 11.23 -17.31
C THR A 42 3.71 11.61 -18.35
N GLU A 43 2.53 12.04 -17.91
CA GLU A 43 1.44 12.48 -18.79
C GLU A 43 1.81 13.72 -19.62
N THR A 44 2.50 14.68 -19.01
CA THR A 44 2.97 15.92 -19.67
C THR A 44 3.89 15.62 -20.85
N PHE A 45 4.72 14.58 -20.73
CA PHE A 45 5.71 14.21 -21.74
C PHE A 45 5.23 13.15 -22.74
N GLN A 46 3.92 12.85 -22.84
CA GLN A 46 3.36 11.86 -23.77
C GLN A 46 3.74 12.09 -25.26
N GLY A 47 4.00 13.34 -25.66
CA GLY A 47 4.43 13.67 -27.03
C GLY A 47 5.94 13.48 -27.27
N GLU A 48 6.74 13.24 -26.24
CA GLU A 48 8.18 13.09 -26.31
C GLU A 48 8.56 11.64 -25.99
N GLU A 49 8.66 10.79 -27.02
CA GLU A 49 8.76 9.33 -26.90
C GLU A 49 9.83 8.86 -25.89
N GLU A 50 11.06 9.37 -25.97
CA GLU A 50 12.14 8.96 -25.08
C GLU A 50 11.85 9.31 -23.61
N LYS A 51 11.33 10.52 -23.36
CA LYS A 51 10.95 10.96 -22.02
C LYS A 51 9.77 10.16 -21.50
N PHE A 52 8.73 9.98 -22.31
CA PHE A 52 7.55 9.20 -21.95
C PHE A 52 7.91 7.76 -21.59
N ASN A 53 8.71 7.09 -22.42
CA ASN A 53 9.17 5.73 -22.18
C ASN A 53 9.98 5.62 -20.86
N SER A 54 10.84 6.59 -20.60
CA SER A 54 11.67 6.61 -19.39
C SER A 54 10.82 6.85 -18.13
N LEU A 55 9.91 7.82 -18.19
CA LEU A 55 9.02 8.18 -17.09
C LEU A 55 7.98 7.10 -16.81
N TYR A 56 7.41 6.46 -17.84
CA TYR A 56 6.51 5.32 -17.66
C TYR A 56 7.19 4.13 -16.96
N ARG A 57 8.43 3.81 -17.37
CA ARG A 57 9.25 2.79 -16.70
C ARG A 57 9.53 3.14 -15.24
N ALA A 58 9.75 4.42 -14.94
CA ALA A 58 9.86 4.90 -13.57
C ALA A 58 8.52 4.78 -12.81
N SER A 59 7.38 5.10 -13.44
CA SER A 59 6.05 4.95 -12.85
C SER A 59 5.75 3.48 -12.50
N LEU A 60 6.07 2.54 -13.38
CA LEU A 60 5.91 1.11 -13.08
C LEU A 60 6.66 0.69 -11.80
N LYS A 61 7.91 1.15 -11.63
CA LYS A 61 8.71 0.85 -10.43
C LYS A 61 8.12 1.55 -9.19
N GLY A 62 7.83 2.84 -9.31
CA GLY A 62 7.30 3.67 -8.22
C GLY A 62 5.98 3.14 -7.65
N PHE A 63 5.10 2.61 -8.50
CA PHE A 63 3.82 2.07 -8.05
C PHE A 63 4.00 0.90 -7.08
N PHE A 64 4.89 -0.04 -7.40
CA PHE A 64 5.14 -1.18 -6.52
C PHE A 64 5.96 -0.80 -5.29
N SER A 65 6.84 0.20 -5.38
CA SER A 65 7.53 0.73 -4.19
C SER A 65 6.54 1.32 -3.17
N LEU A 66 5.49 2.02 -3.65
CA LEU A 66 4.38 2.48 -2.80
C LEU A 66 3.69 1.29 -2.10
N ILE A 67 3.24 0.31 -2.88
CA ILE A 67 2.50 -0.85 -2.33
C ILE A 67 3.37 -1.66 -1.36
N GLU A 68 4.65 -1.87 -1.68
CA GLU A 68 5.59 -2.59 -0.80
C GLU A 68 5.84 -1.84 0.51
N SER A 69 5.97 -0.50 0.46
CA SER A 69 6.04 0.34 1.67
C SER A 69 4.77 0.21 2.53
N ASP A 70 3.61 0.16 1.88
CA ASP A 70 2.33 0.06 2.58
C ASP A 70 2.14 -1.32 3.22
N ILE A 71 2.50 -2.40 2.51
CA ILE A 71 2.56 -3.77 3.06
C ILE A 71 3.46 -3.80 4.29
N PHE A 72 4.68 -3.26 4.19
CA PHE A 72 5.60 -3.24 5.31
C PHE A 72 5.00 -2.48 6.50
N GLY A 73 4.49 -1.26 6.26
CA GLY A 73 3.93 -0.41 7.32
C GLY A 73 2.73 -1.03 8.02
N LEU A 74 1.81 -1.65 7.27
CA LEU A 74 0.65 -2.32 7.85
C LEU A 74 1.04 -3.54 8.69
N ASN A 75 2.07 -4.29 8.30
CA ASN A 75 2.56 -5.40 9.14
C ASN A 75 3.27 -4.93 10.41
N GLN A 76 3.70 -3.67 10.51
CA GLN A 76 4.16 -3.10 11.78
C GLN A 76 2.98 -2.77 12.72
N VAL A 77 1.76 -2.61 12.18
CA VAL A 77 0.54 -2.32 12.96
C VAL A 77 -0.15 -3.62 13.39
N ASP A 78 -0.36 -4.54 12.45
CA ASP A 78 -0.95 -5.85 12.71
C ASP A 78 -0.40 -6.91 11.73
N LYS A 79 0.65 -7.59 12.19
CA LYS A 79 1.36 -8.61 11.42
C LYS A 79 0.50 -9.85 11.24
N TYR A 80 0.49 -10.43 10.03
CA TYR A 80 -0.10 -11.75 9.82
C TYR A 80 0.84 -12.88 10.31
N GLU A 81 0.26 -14.05 10.59
CA GLU A 81 1.00 -15.20 11.11
C GLU A 81 2.14 -15.66 10.19
N ALA A 82 3.32 -15.90 10.77
CA ALA A 82 4.54 -16.30 10.05
C ALA A 82 4.99 -15.31 8.95
N TYR A 83 4.68 -14.02 9.05
CA TYR A 83 5.20 -13.03 8.10
C TYR A 83 6.72 -13.05 8.01
N ASP A 84 7.20 -13.07 6.77
CA ASP A 84 8.59 -12.97 6.34
C ASP A 84 8.67 -11.98 5.16
N ASP A 85 9.64 -11.07 5.19
CA ASP A 85 9.93 -10.14 4.10
C ASP A 85 10.31 -10.85 2.79
N LYS A 86 10.80 -12.09 2.89
CA LYS A 86 11.17 -12.95 1.76
C LYS A 86 9.97 -13.60 1.07
N HIS A 87 8.77 -13.51 1.65
CA HIS A 87 7.57 -13.99 0.97
C HIS A 87 7.35 -13.27 -0.36
N ARG A 88 6.76 -13.99 -1.32
CA ARG A 88 6.39 -13.42 -2.62
C ARG A 88 5.48 -12.23 -2.41
N PHE A 89 5.63 -11.21 -3.26
CA PHE A 89 4.82 -10.00 -3.20
C PHE A 89 3.31 -10.31 -3.14
N GLU A 90 2.84 -11.25 -3.97
CA GLU A 90 1.42 -11.60 -4.04
C GLU A 90 0.91 -12.18 -2.71
N ASP A 91 1.72 -13.00 -2.06
CA ASP A 91 1.40 -13.59 -0.76
C ASP A 91 1.41 -12.53 0.33
N ARG A 92 2.44 -11.67 0.34
CA ARG A 92 2.52 -10.55 1.28
C ARG A 92 1.34 -9.61 1.12
N PHE A 93 1.01 -9.21 -0.11
CA PHE A 93 -0.12 -8.35 -0.41
C PHE A 93 -1.42 -8.95 0.16
N LYS A 94 -1.77 -10.16 -0.26
CA LYS A 94 -3.03 -10.80 0.15
C LYS A 94 -3.11 -11.03 1.64
N LYS A 95 -2.06 -11.58 2.25
CA LYS A 95 -2.07 -11.91 3.69
C LYS A 95 -2.11 -10.65 4.55
N THR A 96 -1.38 -9.61 4.18
CA THR A 96 -1.38 -8.32 4.91
C THR A 96 -2.75 -7.68 4.88
N PHE A 97 -3.31 -7.46 3.68
CA PHE A 97 -4.59 -6.77 3.57
C PHE A 97 -5.75 -7.60 4.12
N LYS A 98 -5.72 -8.94 3.98
CA LYS A 98 -6.70 -9.80 4.65
C LYS A 98 -6.63 -9.70 6.17
N ARG A 99 -5.43 -9.73 6.75
CA ARG A 99 -5.24 -9.60 8.20
C ARG A 99 -5.77 -8.25 8.70
N ILE A 100 -5.35 -7.16 8.04
CA ILE A 100 -5.79 -5.80 8.39
C ILE A 100 -7.31 -5.67 8.30
N CYS A 101 -7.90 -6.07 7.18
CA CYS A 101 -9.34 -6.02 7.00
C CYS A 101 -10.10 -6.90 8.00
N GLN A 102 -9.58 -8.07 8.37
CA GLN A 102 -10.18 -8.92 9.40
C GLN A 102 -10.18 -8.23 10.76
N THR A 103 -9.04 -7.70 11.17
CA THR A 103 -8.91 -6.98 12.43
C THR A 103 -9.82 -5.74 12.46
N TRP A 104 -10.00 -5.07 11.33
CA TRP A 104 -10.73 -3.80 11.25
C TRP A 104 -12.18 -3.96 10.82
N SER A 105 -12.67 -5.20 10.68
CA SER A 105 -14.03 -5.53 10.23
C SER A 105 -14.38 -4.91 8.86
N LYS A 106 -13.53 -5.16 7.87
CA LYS A 106 -13.54 -4.59 6.51
C LYS A 106 -13.20 -5.60 5.41
N GLU A 107 -13.49 -6.87 5.65
CA GLU A 107 -13.15 -7.99 4.77
C GLU A 107 -13.78 -7.85 3.39
N GLU A 108 -14.97 -7.25 3.30
CA GLU A 108 -15.66 -7.01 2.03
C GLU A 108 -14.84 -6.13 1.07
N ILE A 109 -14.14 -5.11 1.58
CA ILE A 109 -13.33 -4.19 0.76
C ILE A 109 -12.19 -4.94 0.07
N ILE A 110 -11.42 -5.73 0.83
CA ILE A 110 -10.32 -6.50 0.24
C ILE A 110 -10.86 -7.62 -0.66
N GLN A 111 -11.98 -8.26 -0.32
CA GLN A 111 -12.58 -9.29 -1.15
C GLN A 111 -13.01 -8.72 -2.52
N GLN A 112 -13.72 -7.59 -2.54
CA GLN A 112 -14.12 -6.90 -3.76
C GLN A 112 -12.92 -6.51 -4.62
N TYR A 113 -11.84 -5.99 -4.02
CA TYR A 113 -10.63 -5.65 -4.76
C TYR A 113 -9.95 -6.88 -5.36
N LEU A 114 -9.85 -7.96 -4.59
CA LEU A 114 -9.25 -9.22 -5.05
C LEU A 114 -10.03 -9.86 -6.21
N ASP A 115 -11.36 -9.75 -6.19
CA ASP A 115 -12.23 -10.35 -7.21
C ASP A 115 -12.26 -9.52 -8.49
N SER A 116 -12.21 -8.19 -8.40
CA SER A 116 -12.43 -7.31 -9.55
C SER A 116 -11.18 -6.63 -10.11
N LYS A 117 -10.21 -6.24 -9.26
CA LYS A 117 -9.09 -5.36 -9.66
C LYS A 117 -7.71 -6.04 -9.60
N TYR A 118 -7.54 -7.05 -8.75
CA TYR A 118 -6.23 -7.64 -8.48
C TYR A 118 -5.57 -8.31 -9.70
N SER A 119 -6.37 -8.85 -10.63
CA SER A 119 -5.85 -9.42 -11.89
C SER A 119 -5.09 -8.36 -12.71
N LYS A 120 -5.59 -7.13 -12.73
CA LYS A 120 -4.95 -5.99 -13.40
C LYS A 120 -3.65 -5.60 -12.72
N LEU A 121 -3.66 -5.49 -11.39
CA LEU A 121 -2.45 -5.22 -10.59
C LEU A 121 -1.36 -6.28 -10.87
N LYS A 122 -1.74 -7.56 -10.93
CA LYS A 122 -0.82 -8.66 -11.24
C LYS A 122 -0.23 -8.54 -12.65
N SER A 123 -1.03 -8.14 -13.65
CA SER A 123 -0.55 -7.90 -15.01
C SER A 123 0.50 -6.78 -15.05
N ILE A 124 0.23 -5.67 -14.38
CA ILE A 124 1.16 -4.53 -14.30
C ILE A 124 2.43 -4.92 -13.54
N LYS A 125 2.31 -5.75 -12.49
CA LYS A 125 3.47 -6.30 -11.77
C LYS A 125 4.37 -7.11 -12.70
N ASN A 126 3.79 -8.00 -13.49
CA ASN A 126 4.58 -8.80 -14.43
C ASN A 126 5.33 -7.92 -15.43
N LYS A 127 4.72 -6.80 -15.87
CA LYS A 127 5.43 -5.79 -16.67
C LYS A 127 6.59 -5.16 -15.90
N ARG A 128 6.36 -4.70 -14.66
CA ARG A 128 7.44 -4.19 -13.79
C ARG A 128 8.57 -5.19 -13.62
N ASP A 129 8.25 -6.47 -13.40
CA ASP A 129 9.25 -7.51 -13.15
C ASP A 129 10.14 -7.75 -14.37
N LYS A 130 9.56 -7.74 -15.58
CA LYS A 130 10.33 -7.78 -16.84
C LYS A 130 11.27 -6.59 -16.99
N LEU A 131 10.82 -5.40 -16.60
CA LEU A 131 11.64 -4.19 -16.62
C LEU A 131 12.81 -4.23 -15.62
N VAL A 132 12.62 -4.84 -14.44
CA VAL A 132 13.65 -4.92 -13.39
C VAL A 132 14.63 -6.07 -13.66
N HIS A 133 14.14 -7.16 -14.25
CA HIS A 133 14.92 -8.34 -14.56
C HIS A 133 14.73 -8.73 -16.04
N PRO A 134 15.23 -7.91 -16.98
CA PRO A 134 15.09 -8.18 -18.40
C PRO A 134 15.85 -9.47 -18.75
N LYS A 135 15.19 -10.38 -19.46
CA LYS A 135 15.77 -11.63 -19.94
C LYS A 135 16.13 -11.56 -21.43
N ASP A 136 15.44 -10.70 -22.17
CA ASP A 136 15.69 -10.45 -23.59
C ASP A 136 15.42 -8.98 -23.95
N THR A 137 15.73 -8.60 -25.19
CA THR A 137 15.54 -7.23 -25.70
C THR A 137 14.07 -6.84 -25.81
N GLY A 138 13.15 -7.80 -25.87
CA GLY A 138 11.71 -7.57 -25.86
C GLY A 138 11.14 -7.20 -24.49
N ASP A 139 11.91 -7.39 -23.41
CA ASP A 139 11.58 -6.89 -22.08
C ASP A 139 11.87 -5.37 -21.93
N ILE A 140 12.49 -4.73 -22.93
CA ILE A 140 12.61 -3.28 -23.00
C ILE A 140 11.24 -2.69 -23.32
N ILE A 141 10.51 -2.32 -22.28
CA ILE A 141 9.16 -1.79 -22.40
C ILE A 141 9.18 -0.45 -23.13
N VAL A 142 8.44 -0.41 -24.24
CA VAL A 142 8.03 0.81 -24.95
C VAL A 142 6.63 1.13 -24.48
N ALA A 143 6.44 2.34 -23.96
CA ALA A 143 5.17 2.77 -23.37
C ALA A 143 4.15 3.11 -24.45
N SER A 144 2.94 2.59 -24.32
CA SER A 144 1.78 3.13 -25.04
C SER A 144 0.94 4.03 -24.14
N LYS A 145 0.15 4.92 -24.75
CA LYS A 145 -0.79 5.77 -24.02
C LYS A 145 -1.83 4.94 -23.27
N GLU A 146 -2.31 3.88 -23.90
CA GLU A 146 -3.27 2.94 -23.33
C GLU A 146 -2.67 2.25 -22.10
N GLU A 147 -1.44 1.76 -22.20
CA GLU A 147 -0.75 1.13 -21.07
C GLU A 147 -0.51 2.10 -19.90
N PHE A 148 -0.21 3.36 -20.20
CA PHE A 148 -0.09 4.39 -19.17
C PHE A 148 -1.43 4.71 -18.50
N ILE A 149 -2.53 4.78 -19.26
CA ILE A 149 -3.89 4.93 -18.72
C ILE A 149 -4.24 3.75 -17.81
N GLU A 150 -3.90 2.52 -18.22
CA GLU A 150 -4.10 1.32 -17.40
C GLU A 150 -3.34 1.38 -16.07
N LEU A 151 -2.11 1.93 -16.08
CA LEU A 151 -1.34 2.13 -14.86
C LEU A 151 -1.98 3.17 -13.94
N LYS A 152 -2.49 4.28 -14.49
CA LYS A 152 -3.23 5.30 -13.73
C LYS A 152 -4.46 4.69 -13.05
N PHE A 153 -5.28 3.95 -13.80
CA PHE A 153 -6.46 3.29 -13.24
C PHE A 153 -6.13 2.28 -12.16
N ALA A 154 -5.08 1.48 -12.32
CA ALA A 154 -4.66 0.55 -11.29
C ALA A 154 -4.18 1.25 -10.01
N PHE A 155 -3.53 2.41 -10.14
CA PHE A 155 -3.17 3.25 -9.00
C PHE A 155 -4.40 3.82 -8.31
N ASP A 156 -5.36 4.35 -9.06
CA ASP A 156 -6.59 4.91 -8.50
C ASP A 156 -7.39 3.83 -7.77
N ASP A 157 -7.58 2.65 -8.38
CA ASP A 157 -8.23 1.49 -7.76
C ASP A 157 -7.52 1.07 -6.46
N TYR A 158 -6.19 1.03 -6.45
CA TYR A 158 -5.41 0.69 -5.26
C TYR A 158 -5.57 1.75 -4.15
N ASN A 159 -5.49 3.03 -4.53
CA ASN A 159 -5.61 4.14 -3.61
C ASN A 159 -7.01 4.22 -2.99
N GLU A 160 -8.06 3.97 -3.78
CA GLU A 160 -9.44 3.88 -3.31
C GLU A 160 -9.63 2.73 -2.32
N MET A 161 -9.10 1.54 -2.63
CA MET A 161 -9.11 0.39 -1.72
C MET A 161 -8.44 0.76 -0.39
N LEU A 162 -7.22 1.30 -0.44
CA LEU A 162 -6.48 1.62 0.77
C LEU A 162 -7.17 2.73 1.58
N HIS A 163 -7.68 3.77 0.92
CA HIS A 163 -8.44 4.82 1.58
C HIS A 163 -9.68 4.25 2.29
N SER A 164 -10.42 3.35 1.62
CA SER A 164 -11.59 2.69 2.19
C SER A 164 -11.24 1.83 3.41
N ILE A 165 -10.09 1.15 3.37
CA ILE A 165 -9.56 0.40 4.52
C ILE A 165 -9.20 1.34 5.68
N MET A 166 -8.52 2.45 5.40
CA MET A 166 -8.02 3.38 6.42
C MET A 166 -9.10 4.31 7.01
N ASN A 167 -10.16 4.60 6.28
CA ASN A 167 -11.20 5.53 6.71
C ASN A 167 -11.95 5.02 7.95
N ASN A 168 -12.28 5.85 8.93
CA ASN A 168 -13.03 5.45 10.13
C ASN A 168 -12.43 4.28 10.95
N PHE A 169 -11.13 3.99 10.82
CA PHE A 169 -10.45 3.00 11.67
C PHE A 169 -9.79 3.65 12.88
N PHE A 170 -9.92 3.01 14.04
CA PHE A 170 -9.35 3.49 15.31
C PHE A 170 -8.59 2.37 16.04
N ILE A 171 -7.56 2.74 16.80
CA ILE A 171 -6.95 1.86 17.79
C ILE A 171 -7.26 2.40 19.17
N ASP A 172 -7.62 1.51 20.08
CA ASP A 172 -8.08 1.87 21.41
C ASP A 172 -7.36 1.08 22.48
N ILE A 173 -7.30 1.62 23.69
CA ILE A 173 -6.86 0.92 24.89
C ILE A 173 -7.81 1.26 26.04
N ASN A 174 -8.16 0.26 26.84
CA ASN A 174 -8.95 0.46 28.05
C ASN A 174 -8.02 0.85 29.19
N VAL A 175 -7.99 2.14 29.51
CA VAL A 175 -7.18 2.67 30.61
C VAL A 175 -7.98 2.63 31.91
N LYS A 176 -7.38 2.11 32.99
CA LYS A 176 -8.05 2.01 34.30
C LYS A 176 -7.74 3.19 35.22
N ASP A 177 -6.59 3.86 35.03
CA ASP A 177 -6.13 5.01 35.81
C ASP A 177 -5.51 6.11 34.93
N LEU A 178 -5.73 7.38 35.28
CA LEU A 178 -5.15 8.56 34.63
C LEU A 178 -3.61 8.56 34.63
N ASN A 179 -2.97 7.86 35.58
CA ASN A 179 -1.51 7.72 35.60
C ASN A 179 -0.98 6.87 34.43
N GLU A 180 -1.72 5.86 33.99
CA GLU A 180 -1.37 5.02 32.83
C GLU A 180 -1.36 5.86 31.53
N ILE A 181 -2.21 6.90 31.43
CA ILE A 181 -2.23 7.83 30.28
C ILE A 181 -0.90 8.59 30.17
N LYS A 182 -0.34 9.05 31.29
CA LYS A 182 0.93 9.80 31.27
C LYS A 182 2.08 8.93 30.76
N ASP A 183 2.08 7.65 31.10
CA ASP A 183 3.14 6.72 30.67
C ASP A 183 2.98 6.28 29.21
N LEU A 184 1.74 6.20 28.70
CA LEU A 184 1.46 5.91 27.28
C LEU A 184 2.02 6.94 26.29
N PHE A 185 2.15 8.20 26.71
CA PHE A 185 2.60 9.32 25.85
C PHE A 185 3.96 9.91 26.25
N LYS A 186 4.67 9.33 27.21
CA LYS A 186 6.06 9.71 27.51
C LYS A 186 6.97 9.28 26.36
N LYS A 187 7.77 10.24 25.86
CA LYS A 187 8.80 10.04 24.86
C LYS A 187 10.00 9.29 25.43
#